data_AF-A0A1I7B736-F1
#
_entry.id   AF-A0A1I7B736-F1
#
_cell.length_a   1.000
_cell.length_b   1.000
_cell.length_c   1.000
_cell.angle_alpha   90.00
_cell.angle_beta   90.00
_cell.angle_gamma   90.00
#
_symmetry.space_group_name_H-M   'P 1'
#
loop_
_entity.id
_entity.type
_entity.pdbx_description
1 polymer ?
#
loop_
_entity_poly.entity_id
_entity_poly.type
_entity_poly.pdbx_seq_one_letter_code
_entity_poly.pdbx_strand_id
1 'polypeptide(L)' 'MFPELNTSRLTLRQFRQDDLEPICENINNFEVSKMLTVVPYPYTKADGEWWLNHISETPLTKETN' A
#
# COMPACT_ATOMS: atom_id res chain seq x y z
N MET A 1 14.47 3.66 -10.55
CA MET A 1 13.58 4.49 -9.72
C MET A 1 12.31 4.73 -10.51
N PHE A 2 11.14 4.37 -9.97
CA PHE A 2 9.87 4.66 -10.64
C PHE A 2 9.57 6.16 -10.53
N PRO A 3 8.99 6.81 -11.56
CA PRO A 3 8.76 8.26 -11.53
C PRO A 3 7.74 8.67 -10.46
N GLU A 4 7.93 9.86 -9.91
CA GLU A 4 6.91 10.52 -9.08
C GLU A 4 6.01 11.41 -9.94
N LEU A 5 4.71 11.42 -9.65
CA LEU A 5 3.74 12.29 -10.30
C LEU A 5 3.28 13.35 -9.29
N ASN A 6 3.45 14.61 -9.64
CA ASN A 6 3.13 15.73 -8.76
C ASN A 6 1.98 16.56 -9.35
N THR A 7 1.00 16.85 -8.52
CA THR A 7 -0.10 17.78 -8.79
C THR A 7 -0.17 18.82 -7.67
N SER A 8 -1.03 19.83 -7.78
CA SER A 8 -1.18 20.86 -6.75
C SER A 8 -1.66 20.33 -5.39
N ARG A 9 -2.29 19.15 -5.34
CA ARG A 9 -2.89 18.59 -4.10
C ARG A 9 -2.38 17.19 -3.75
N LEU A 10 -1.59 16.56 -4.60
CA LEU A 10 -1.21 15.16 -4.46
C LEU A 10 0.13 14.88 -5.14
N THR A 11 1.00 14.19 -4.42
CA THR A 11 2.20 13.53 -4.95
C THR A 11 1.97 12.03 -4.92
N LEU A 12 2.04 11.39 -6.08
CA LEU A 12 2.08 9.94 -6.20
C LEU A 12 3.53 9.49 -6.36
N ARG A 13 3.97 8.61 -5.47
CA ARG A 13 5.35 8.09 -5.42
C ARG A 13 5.33 6.60 -5.07
N GLN A 14 6.49 5.96 -5.21
CA GLN A 14 6.68 4.60 -4.73
C GLN A 14 6.47 4.51 -3.21
N PHE A 15 5.90 3.39 -2.75
CA PHE A 15 5.77 3.08 -1.32
C PHE A 15 7.15 2.93 -0.68
N ARG A 16 7.28 3.39 0.57
CA ARG A 16 8.49 3.29 1.40
C ARG A 16 8.13 2.77 2.80
N GLN A 17 9.15 2.38 3.56
CA GLN A 17 8.96 1.83 4.91
C GLN A 17 8.22 2.79 5.86
N ASP A 18 8.46 4.09 5.75
CA ASP A 18 7.76 5.11 6.55
C ASP A 18 6.26 5.23 6.25
N ASP A 19 5.76 4.56 5.19
CA ASP A 19 4.32 4.51 4.90
C ASP A 19 3.59 3.44 5.72
N LEU A 20 4.29 2.59 6.48
CA LEU A 20 3.71 1.47 7.21
C LEU A 20 2.60 1.92 8.18
N GLU A 21 2.88 2.95 8.99
CA GLU A 21 1.92 3.48 9.97
C GLU A 21 0.64 4.01 9.29
N PRO A 22 0.69 4.97 8.35
CA PRO A 22 -0.52 5.45 7.69
C PRO A 22 -1.25 4.36 6.90
N ILE A 23 -0.55 3.37 6.33
CA ILE A 23 -1.19 2.20 5.70
C ILE A 23 -2.02 1.43 6.73
N CYS A 24 -1.40 1.03 7.85
CA CYS A 24 -2.09 0.27 8.90
C CYS A 24 -3.27 1.06 9.50
N GLU A 25 -3.15 2.36 9.68
CA GLU A 25 -4.23 3.23 10.19
C GLU A 25 -5.41 3.28 9.22
N ASN A 26 -5.17 3.59 7.94
CA ASN A 26 -6.24 3.76 6.96
C ASN A 26 -6.93 2.42 6.63
N ILE A 27 -6.16 1.33 6.54
CA ILE A 27 -6.71 -0.01 6.29
C ILE A 27 -7.53 -0.50 7.49
N ASN A 28 -7.21 -0.10 8.72
CA ASN A 28 -7.99 -0.42 9.92
C ASN A 28 -9.30 0.38 10.08
N ASN A 29 -9.68 1.21 9.10
CA ASN A 29 -11.03 1.75 9.09
C ASN A 29 -12.01 0.66 8.62
N PHE A 30 -12.79 0.09 9.53
CA PHE A 30 -13.75 -0.99 9.21
C PHE A 30 -14.73 -0.64 8.08
N GLU A 31 -15.17 0.62 7.99
CA GLU A 31 -16.07 1.07 6.92
C GLU A 31 -15.40 1.00 5.54
N VAL A 32 -14.07 1.10 5.50
CA VAL A 32 -13.24 0.90 4.30
C VAL A 32 -12.95 -0.58 4.10
N SER A 33 -12.41 -1.28 5.10
CA SER A 33 -11.92 -2.66 4.95
C SER A 33 -13.04 -3.62 4.52
N LYS A 34 -14.28 -3.43 5.02
CA LYS A 34 -15.43 -4.28 4.65
C LYS A 34 -15.80 -4.23 3.16
N MET A 35 -15.31 -3.22 2.44
CA MET A 35 -15.53 -3.04 1.00
C MET A 35 -14.38 -3.58 0.15
N LEU A 36 -13.30 -4.09 0.76
CA LEU A 36 -12.12 -4.61 0.08
C LEU A 36 -12.18 -6.15 0.00
N THR A 37 -11.72 -6.71 -1.12
CA THR A 37 -11.85 -8.16 -1.38
C THR A 37 -10.93 -9.03 -0.52
N VAL A 38 -9.71 -8.58 -0.18
CA VAL A 38 -8.67 -9.45 0.41
C VAL A 38 -7.88 -8.74 1.52
N VAL A 39 -8.58 -8.17 2.50
CA VAL A 39 -7.95 -7.48 3.63
C VAL A 39 -8.49 -8.05 4.95
N PRO A 40 -7.62 -8.56 5.86
CA PRO A 40 -8.07 -8.98 7.19
C PRO A 40 -8.46 -7.78 8.04
N TYR A 41 -9.41 -7.99 8.96
CA TYR A 41 -9.77 -7.01 9.98
C TYR A 41 -9.75 -7.69 11.36
N PRO A 42 -9.02 -7.15 12.36
CA PRO A 42 -8.12 -5.99 12.28
C PRO A 42 -6.88 -6.26 11.41
N TYR A 43 -6.37 -5.22 10.77
CA TYR A 43 -5.15 -5.24 9.97
C TYR A 43 -3.94 -4.92 10.85
N THR A 44 -3.05 -5.88 11.03
CA THR A 44 -1.94 -5.75 11.99
C THR A 44 -0.71 -5.09 11.37
N LYS A 45 0.24 -4.68 12.22
CA LYS A 45 1.56 -4.21 11.77
C LYS A 45 2.27 -5.27 10.92
N ALA A 46 2.16 -6.55 11.31
CA ALA A 46 2.78 -7.66 10.59
C ALA A 46 2.20 -7.83 9.18
N ASP A 47 0.88 -7.60 9.00
CA ASP A 47 0.25 -7.62 7.67
C ASP A 47 0.81 -6.50 6.77
N GLY A 48 0.96 -5.30 7.32
CA GLY A 48 1.54 -4.16 6.61
C GLY A 48 3.01 -4.33 6.26
N GLU A 49 3.82 -4.88 7.18
CA GLU A 49 5.23 -5.21 6.95
C GLU A 49 5.37 -6.26 5.84
N TRP A 50 4.57 -7.33 5.90
CA TRP A 50 4.55 -8.34 4.87
C TRP A 50 4.19 -7.74 3.50
N TRP A 51 3.15 -6.91 3.44
CA TRP A 51 2.69 -6.30 2.20
C TRP A 51 3.73 -5.35 1.59
N LEU A 52 4.33 -4.46 2.40
CA LEU A 52 5.39 -3.54 1.95
C LEU A 52 6.58 -4.30 1.38
N ASN A 53 7.00 -5.40 2.03
CA ASN A 53 8.07 -6.24 1.54
C ASN A 53 7.68 -6.91 0.22
N HIS A 54 6.48 -7.49 0.14
CA HIS A 54 5.97 -8.14 -1.07
C HIS A 54 5.94 -7.21 -2.30
N ILE A 55 5.49 -5.97 -2.13
CA ILE A 55 5.44 -5.00 -3.25
C ILE A 55 6.81 -4.41 -3.58
N SER A 56 7.76 -4.40 -2.64
CA SER A 56 9.13 -3.94 -2.90
C SER A 56 9.91 -4.94 -3.75
N GLU A 57 9.60 -6.23 -3.62
CA GLU A 57 10.21 -7.33 -4.37
C GLU A 57 9.55 -7.56 -5.73
N THR A 58 8.31 -7.07 -5.92
CA THR A 58 7.55 -7.25 -7.14
C THR A 58 7.88 -6.16 -8.17
N PRO A 59 8.42 -6.50 -9.36
CA PRO A 59 8.69 -5.50 -10.40
C PRO A 59 7.39 -4.81 -10.83
N LEU A 60 7.41 -3.47 -10.89
CA LEU A 60 6.27 -2.63 -11.31
C LEU A 60 5.84 -2.86 -12.78
N THR A 61 6.54 -3.73 -13.51
CA THR A 61 6.23 -4.16 -14.87
C THR A 61 6.65 -5.63 -15.08
N LYS A 62 5.67 -6.50 -15.25
CA LYS A 62 5.71 -7.51 -16.31
C LYS A 62 4.50 -7.23 -17.17
N GLU A 63 4.69 -6.99 -18.46
CA GLU A 63 3.57 -7.00 -19.41
C GLU A 63 2.86 -8.35 -19.25
N THR A 64 1.65 -8.34 -18.69
CA THR A 64 0.72 -9.47 -18.81
C THR A 64 0.16 -9.40 -20.22
N ASN A 65 0.76 -10.20 -21.11
CA ASN A 65 0.20 -10.59 -22.41
C ASN A 65 -1.15 -11.29 -22.25
#